data_AF-A0A5C8D7V8-F1
#
_entry.id   AF-A0A5C8D7V8-F1
#
_cell.length_a   1.000
_cell.length_b   1.000
_cell.length_c   1.000
_cell.angle_alpha   90.00
_cell.angle_beta   90.00
_cell.angle_gamma   90.00
#
_symmetry.space_group_name_H-M   'P 1'
#
loop_
_entity.id
_entity.type
_entity.pdbx_description
1 polymer ?
#
loop_
_entity_poly.entity_id
_entity_poly.type
_entity_poly.pdbx_seq_one_letter_code
_entity_poly.pdbx_strand_id
1 'polypeptide(L)'
;MKLQDNKITKNKKKFIDREKAKELTLKAAKILDDKKLEDIKVLDLDGITSLSDFFILATANSSPQMKAGADAVYKEFKKEEGILPYSENDNTPESLWHLSDYGFMVIHIFTKEGREYYDLDKLWNEAKEIKFNK
;
A
#
# COMPACT_ATOMS: atom_id res chain seq x y z
N MET A 1 18.31 49.86 4.02
CA MET A 1 17.86 48.74 3.16
C MET A 1 17.48 47.58 4.07
N LYS A 2 16.22 47.53 4.50
CA LYS A 2 15.68 46.44 5.33
C LYS A 2 15.03 45.44 4.38
N LEU A 3 15.55 44.21 4.35
CA LEU A 3 14.83 43.09 3.76
C LEU A 3 14.01 42.46 4.91
N GLN A 4 12.72 42.75 4.91
CA GLN A 4 11.74 41.95 5.65
C GLN A 4 11.20 40.87 4.71
N ASP A 5 11.14 39.66 5.28
CA ASP A 5 10.12 38.64 5.13
C ASP A 5 9.63 38.27 3.73
N ASN A 6 9.86 37.01 3.34
CA ASN A 6 8.72 36.20 2.93
C ASN A 6 8.90 34.70 3.16
N LYS A 7 7.88 34.15 3.83
CA LYS A 7 7.64 32.75 4.17
C LYS A 7 7.39 31.93 2.90
N ILE A 8 8.04 30.78 2.77
CA ILE A 8 7.40 29.59 2.18
C ILE A 8 7.72 28.40 3.07
N THR A 9 6.74 28.12 3.91
CA THR A 9 6.52 26.89 4.69
C THR A 9 6.84 25.63 3.89
N LYS A 10 8.01 25.03 4.12
CA LYS A 10 8.25 23.63 3.73
C LYS A 10 7.46 22.75 4.70
N ASN A 11 6.32 22.29 4.23
CA ASN A 11 5.45 21.33 4.88
C ASN A 11 6.29 20.16 5.43
N LYS A 12 6.25 19.91 6.75
CA LYS A 12 6.98 18.82 7.40
C LYS A 12 6.35 17.49 6.99
N LYS A 13 6.67 16.99 5.79
CA LYS A 13 6.49 15.57 5.46
C LYS A 13 7.33 14.80 6.49
N LYS A 14 6.66 14.02 7.36
CA LYS A 14 7.33 13.01 8.19
C LYS A 14 8.08 12.11 7.21
N PHE A 15 9.40 12.19 7.20
CA PHE A 15 10.23 11.27 6.42
C PHE A 15 10.15 9.93 7.15
N ILE A 16 9.50 8.93 6.54
CA ILE A 16 9.46 7.57 7.07
C ILE A 16 10.73 6.89 6.55
N ASP A 17 11.57 6.42 7.46
CA ASP A 17 12.74 5.63 7.07
C ASP A 17 12.34 4.22 6.61
N ARG A 18 13.24 3.52 5.92
CA ARG A 18 12.96 2.22 5.31
C ARG A 18 12.58 1.14 6.34
N GLU A 19 13.15 1.19 7.54
CA GLU A 19 12.84 0.22 8.60
C GLU A 19 11.40 0.40 9.11
N LYS A 20 10.98 1.64 9.38
CA LYS A 20 9.60 1.93 9.73
C LYS A 20 8.65 1.66 8.57
N ALA A 21 9.04 1.95 7.33
CA ALA A 21 8.26 1.63 6.13
C ALA A 21 8.00 0.11 6.03
N LYS A 22 9.02 -0.70 6.31
CA LYS A 22 8.90 -2.16 6.35
C LYS A 22 7.96 -2.62 7.47
N GLU A 23 8.11 -2.10 8.69
CA GLU A 23 7.23 -2.40 9.82
C GLU A 23 5.76 -2.13 9.47
N LEU A 24 5.47 -0.94 8.92
CA LEU A 24 4.13 -0.56 8.47
C LEU A 24 3.63 -1.48 7.36
N THR A 25 4.47 -1.82 6.39
CA THR A 25 4.11 -2.74 5.30
C THR A 25 3.70 -4.12 5.84
N LEU A 26 4.47 -4.68 6.77
CA LEU A 26 4.13 -5.96 7.39
C LEU A 26 2.83 -5.87 8.21
N LYS A 27 2.59 -4.74 8.88
CA LYS A 27 1.34 -4.47 9.58
C LYS A 27 0.14 -4.42 8.63
N ALA A 28 0.27 -3.73 7.49
CA ALA A 28 -0.76 -3.70 6.46
C ALA A 28 -1.06 -5.11 5.94
N ALA A 29 -0.03 -5.90 5.63
CA ALA A 29 -0.21 -7.30 5.20
C ALA A 29 -0.96 -8.13 6.24
N LYS A 30 -0.66 -7.95 7.53
CA LYS A 30 -1.36 -8.63 8.62
C LYS A 30 -2.84 -8.23 8.72
N ILE A 31 -3.16 -6.95 8.56
CA ILE A 31 -4.55 -6.46 8.55
C ILE A 31 -5.34 -7.09 7.39
N LEU A 32 -4.73 -7.19 6.21
CA LEU A 32 -5.36 -7.83 5.05
C LEU A 32 -5.61 -9.32 5.29
N ASP A 33 -4.66 -10.02 5.91
CA ASP A 33 -4.81 -11.43 6.32
C ASP A 33 -5.93 -11.60 7.37
N ASP A 34 -6.03 -10.70 8.35
CA ASP A 34 -7.11 -10.70 9.34
C ASP A 34 -8.49 -10.45 8.68
N LYS A 35 -8.52 -9.69 7.57
CA LYS A 35 -9.69 -9.51 6.70
C LYS A 35 -9.93 -10.67 5.72
N LYS A 36 -9.18 -11.76 5.87
CA LYS A 36 -9.32 -13.00 5.10
C LYS A 36 -9.06 -12.81 3.61
N LEU A 37 -8.17 -11.88 3.26
CA LEU A 37 -7.61 -11.83 1.92
C LEU A 37 -6.62 -12.99 1.75
N GLU A 38 -6.51 -13.47 0.53
CA GLU A 38 -5.75 -14.63 0.11
C GLU A 38 -4.49 -14.20 -0.68
N ASP A 39 -3.54 -15.13 -0.85
CA ASP A 39 -2.35 -14.94 -1.68
C ASP A 39 -1.58 -13.63 -1.48
N ILE A 40 -1.47 -13.22 -0.21
CA ILE A 40 -0.79 -11.99 0.18
C ILE A 40 0.72 -12.17 -0.01
N LYS A 41 1.30 -11.34 -0.88
CA LYS A 41 2.74 -11.23 -1.09
C LYS A 41 3.21 -9.84 -0.70
N VAL A 42 4.25 -9.77 0.11
CA VAL A 42 4.96 -8.52 0.42
C VAL A 42 6.26 -8.54 -0.37
N LEU A 43 6.47 -7.54 -1.22
CA LEU A 43 7.60 -7.48 -2.15
C LEU A 43 8.51 -6.31 -1.77
N ASP A 44 9.79 -6.60 -1.62
CA ASP A 44 10.87 -5.63 -1.48
C ASP A 44 11.30 -5.16 -2.86
N LEU A 45 11.22 -3.85 -3.12
CA LEU A 45 11.54 -3.26 -4.41
C LEU A 45 12.94 -2.63 -4.46
N ASP A 46 13.78 -2.86 -3.45
CA ASP A 46 15.15 -2.36 -3.44
C ASP A 46 15.90 -2.79 -4.70
N GLY A 47 16.55 -1.84 -5.37
CA GLY A 47 17.29 -2.08 -6.61
C GLY A 47 16.44 -2.38 -7.85
N ILE A 48 15.10 -2.40 -7.75
CA ILE A 48 14.20 -2.67 -8.89
C ILE A 48 13.57 -1.37 -9.40
N THR A 49 13.03 -0.56 -8.50
CA THR A 49 12.39 0.72 -8.85
C THR A 49 12.50 1.74 -7.73
N SER A 50 12.48 3.02 -8.09
CA SER A 50 12.42 4.14 -7.14
C SER A 50 11.00 4.64 -6.87
N LEU A 51 9.97 3.98 -7.40
CA LEU A 51 8.57 4.39 -7.25
C LEU A 51 8.08 4.22 -5.80
N SER A 52 8.44 3.11 -5.16
CA SER A 52 8.07 2.79 -3.78
C SER A 52 9.07 1.80 -3.20
N ASP A 53 9.16 1.72 -1.87
CA ASP A 53 10.06 0.78 -1.21
C ASP A 53 9.49 -0.64 -1.19
N PHE A 54 8.16 -0.77 -1.04
CA PHE A 54 7.47 -2.05 -0.89
C PHE A 54 6.15 -2.12 -1.63
N PHE A 55 5.83 -3.28 -2.18
CA PHE A 55 4.48 -3.61 -2.64
C PHE A 55 3.82 -4.67 -1.76
N ILE A 56 2.50 -4.58 -1.67
CA ILE A 56 1.65 -5.67 -1.20
C ILE A 56 0.74 -6.07 -2.35
N LEU A 57 0.74 -7.35 -2.72
CA LEU A 57 -0.24 -7.95 -3.63
C LEU A 57 -1.16 -8.85 -2.82
N ALA A 58 -2.48 -8.66 -2.88
CA ALA A 58 -3.45 -9.47 -2.16
C ALA A 58 -4.65 -9.81 -3.04
N THR A 59 -5.28 -10.95 -2.77
CA THR A 59 -6.50 -11.42 -3.46
C THR A 59 -7.69 -11.34 -2.51
N ALA A 60 -8.79 -10.75 -2.97
CA ALA A 60 -10.08 -10.79 -2.33
C ALA A 60 -11.03 -11.70 -3.10
N ASN A 61 -11.96 -12.33 -2.40
CA ASN A 61 -13.01 -13.17 -2.99
C ASN A 61 -14.14 -12.35 -3.65
N SER A 62 -14.23 -11.05 -3.38
CA SER A 62 -15.23 -10.15 -3.97
C SER A 62 -14.82 -8.68 -3.84
N SER A 63 -15.42 -7.81 -4.67
CA SER A 63 -15.18 -6.35 -4.60
C SER A 63 -15.57 -5.73 -3.26
N PRO A 64 -16.67 -6.15 -2.58
CA PRO A 64 -16.93 -5.73 -1.20
C PRO A 64 -15.84 -6.14 -0.21
N GLN A 65 -15.29 -7.35 -0.31
CA GLN A 65 -14.18 -7.77 0.57
C GLN A 65 -12.90 -6.97 0.29
N MET A 66 -12.59 -6.73 -0.99
CA MET A 66 -11.48 -5.90 -1.41
C MET A 66 -11.56 -4.51 -0.78
N LYS A 67 -12.72 -3.85 -0.89
CA LYS A 67 -12.95 -2.55 -0.24
C LYS A 67 -12.83 -2.64 1.28
N ALA A 68 -13.40 -3.68 1.90
CA ALA A 68 -13.32 -3.86 3.35
C ALA A 68 -11.87 -4.05 3.85
N GLY A 69 -11.02 -4.69 3.05
CA GLY A 69 -9.58 -4.83 3.32
C GLY A 69 -8.86 -3.48 3.26
N ALA A 70 -9.05 -2.73 2.17
CA ALA A 70 -8.47 -1.39 2.00
C ALA A 70 -8.92 -0.42 3.11
N ASP A 71 -10.23 -0.36 3.38
CA ASP A 71 -10.80 0.48 4.43
C ASP A 71 -10.23 0.15 5.82
N ALA A 72 -9.89 -1.12 6.08
CA ALA A 72 -9.32 -1.54 7.35
C ALA A 72 -7.90 -1.00 7.54
N VAL A 73 -7.06 -1.12 6.52
CA VAL A 73 -5.71 -0.55 6.53
C VAL A 73 -5.78 0.96 6.68
N TYR A 74 -6.64 1.63 5.90
CA TYR A 74 -6.87 3.07 6.00
C TYR A 74 -7.21 3.50 7.43
N LYS A 75 -8.21 2.86 8.05
CA LYS A 75 -8.68 3.22 9.39
C LYS A 75 -7.60 3.03 10.44
N GLU A 76 -6.88 1.91 10.38
CA GLU A 76 -5.82 1.61 11.33
C GLU A 76 -4.66 2.60 11.21
N PHE A 77 -4.18 2.86 9.99
CA PHE A 77 -3.04 3.75 9.76
C PHE A 77 -3.37 5.20 10.10
N LYS A 78 -4.59 5.63 9.80
CA LYS A 78 -5.09 6.95 10.20
C LYS A 78 -5.13 7.10 11.73
N LYS A 79 -5.62 6.07 12.42
CA LYS A 79 -5.82 6.11 13.88
C LYS A 79 -4.51 6.03 14.64
N GLU A 80 -3.64 5.08 14.30
CA GLU A 80 -2.44 4.78 15.09
C GLU A 80 -1.23 5.61 14.69
N GLU A 81 -1.09 5.90 13.39
CA GLU A 81 0.12 6.53 12.84
C GLU A 81 -0.12 7.96 12.33
N GLY A 82 -1.40 8.33 12.13
CA GLY A 82 -1.78 9.56 11.45
C GLY A 82 -1.41 9.58 9.96
N ILE A 83 -1.24 8.40 9.36
CA ILE A 83 -0.83 8.23 7.96
C ILE A 83 -2.08 8.00 7.10
N LEU A 84 -2.12 8.69 5.96
CA LEU A 84 -3.15 8.54 4.92
C LEU A 84 -2.47 8.17 3.59
N PRO A 85 -3.16 7.44 2.70
CA PRO A 85 -2.66 7.28 1.34
C PRO A 85 -2.56 8.64 0.64
N TYR A 86 -1.56 8.80 -0.22
CA TYR A 86 -1.44 9.93 -1.13
C TYR A 86 -2.49 9.88 -2.23
N SER A 87 -2.82 8.68 -2.70
CA SER A 87 -3.85 8.45 -3.70
C SER A 87 -4.45 7.05 -3.55
N GLU A 88 -5.69 6.94 -4.00
CA GLU A 88 -6.39 5.67 -4.20
C GLU A 88 -7.11 5.75 -5.54
N ASN A 89 -7.32 4.61 -6.21
CA ASN A 89 -8.18 4.58 -7.39
C ASN A 89 -9.66 4.61 -6.98
N ASP A 90 -10.53 4.97 -7.94
CA ASP A 90 -11.97 4.82 -7.75
C ASP A 90 -12.34 3.34 -7.64
N ASN A 91 -13.11 2.99 -6.61
CA ASN A 91 -13.54 1.63 -6.32
C ASN A 91 -15.07 1.54 -6.39
N THR A 92 -15.59 0.99 -7.49
CA THR A 92 -17.01 0.73 -7.72
C THR A 92 -17.36 -0.72 -7.37
N PRO A 93 -18.66 -1.07 -7.24
CA PRO A 93 -19.06 -2.45 -6.98
C PRO A 93 -18.54 -3.48 -8.01
N GLU A 94 -18.26 -3.04 -9.23
CA GLU A 94 -17.73 -3.83 -10.36
C GLU A 94 -16.20 -3.79 -10.45
N SER A 95 -15.51 -3.03 -9.59
CA SER A 95 -14.06 -2.93 -9.63
C SER A 95 -13.40 -4.29 -9.38
N LEU A 96 -12.48 -4.64 -10.26
CA LEU A 96 -11.66 -5.84 -10.14
C LEU A 96 -10.36 -5.61 -9.36
N TRP A 97 -10.04 -4.34 -9.08
CA TRP A 97 -8.77 -3.92 -8.48
C TRP A 97 -8.94 -2.65 -7.65
N HIS A 98 -8.31 -2.65 -6.49
CA HIS A 98 -8.11 -1.50 -5.61
C HIS A 98 -6.61 -1.26 -5.43
N LEU A 99 -6.21 0.00 -5.52
CA LEU A 99 -4.85 0.49 -5.33
C LEU A 99 -4.86 1.58 -4.27
N SER A 100 -3.99 1.45 -3.27
CA SER A 100 -3.70 2.51 -2.28
C SER A 100 -2.20 2.81 -2.25
N ASP A 101 -1.83 4.04 -2.57
CA ASP A 101 -0.43 4.50 -2.59
C ASP A 101 -0.11 5.33 -1.34
N TYR A 102 0.80 4.85 -0.50
CA TYR A 102 1.31 5.53 0.70
C TYR A 102 2.72 6.13 0.48
N GLY A 103 3.23 6.09 -0.75
CA GLY A 103 4.55 6.53 -1.20
C GLY A 103 5.66 5.53 -0.88
N PHE A 104 5.84 5.18 0.39
CA PHE A 104 6.81 4.15 0.80
C PHE A 104 6.28 2.71 0.57
N MET A 105 4.96 2.57 0.42
CA MET A 105 4.29 1.31 0.18
C MET A 105 3.13 1.53 -0.80
N VAL A 106 2.94 0.60 -1.74
CA VAL A 106 1.71 0.53 -2.56
C VAL A 106 1.01 -0.80 -2.32
N ILE A 107 -0.28 -0.72 -2.01
CA ILE A 107 -1.12 -1.90 -1.78
C ILE A 107 -1.99 -2.12 -3.01
N HIS A 108 -1.86 -3.31 -3.59
CA HIS A 108 -2.70 -3.81 -4.67
C HIS A 108 -3.58 -4.93 -4.15
N ILE A 109 -4.90 -4.72 -4.15
CA ILE A 109 -5.87 -5.74 -3.81
C ILE A 109 -6.68 -6.03 -5.06
N PHE A 110 -6.68 -7.29 -5.49
CA PHE A 110 -7.41 -7.74 -6.67
C PHE A 110 -8.58 -8.62 -6.25
N THR A 111 -9.63 -8.66 -7.07
CA THR A 111 -10.48 -9.85 -7.12
C THR A 111 -9.71 -11.02 -7.77
N LYS A 112 -10.23 -12.25 -7.66
CA LYS A 112 -9.63 -13.41 -8.34
C LYS A 112 -9.48 -13.18 -9.86
N GLU A 113 -10.56 -12.73 -10.50
CA GLU A 113 -10.58 -12.37 -11.91
C GLU A 113 -9.59 -11.23 -12.23
N GLY A 114 -9.55 -10.19 -11.41
CA GLY A 114 -8.60 -9.09 -11.57
C GLY A 114 -7.14 -9.56 -11.52
N ARG A 115 -6.80 -10.45 -10.58
CA ARG A 115 -5.42 -10.93 -10.44
C ARG A 115 -4.97 -11.74 -11.65
N GLU A 116 -5.85 -12.57 -12.20
CA GLU A 116 -5.59 -13.31 -13.43
C GLU A 116 -5.47 -12.38 -14.65
N TYR A 117 -6.31 -11.35 -14.73
CA TYR A 117 -6.30 -10.41 -15.85
C TYR A 117 -5.05 -9.51 -15.87
N TYR A 118 -4.68 -8.92 -14.73
CA TYR A 118 -3.54 -8.01 -14.65
C TYR A 118 -2.20 -8.73 -14.52
N ASP A 119 -2.19 -9.92 -13.91
CA ASP A 119 -1.03 -10.82 -13.82
C ASP A 119 0.26 -10.13 -13.32
N LEU A 120 0.12 -9.19 -12.37
CA LEU A 120 1.24 -8.41 -11.84
C LEU A 120 2.28 -9.28 -11.14
N ASP A 121 1.90 -10.50 -10.72
CA ASP A 121 2.82 -11.50 -10.20
C ASP A 121 3.98 -11.79 -11.16
N LYS A 122 3.78 -11.69 -12.49
CA LYS A 122 4.86 -11.85 -13.48
C LYS A 122 5.75 -10.62 -13.59
N LEU A 123 5.19 -9.42 -13.47
CA LEU A 123 5.93 -8.17 -13.60
C LEU A 123 6.92 -7.95 -12.44
N TRP A 124 6.59 -8.48 -11.25
CA TRP A 124 7.40 -8.31 -10.05
C TRP A 124 8.05 -9.61 -9.57
N ASN A 125 8.26 -10.58 -10.48
CA ASN A 125 8.86 -11.87 -10.13
C ASN A 125 10.32 -11.76 -9.65
N GLU A 126 11.04 -10.71 -10.05
CA GLU A 126 12.40 -10.40 -9.61
C GLU A 126 12.44 -9.77 -8.21
N ALA A 127 11.29 -9.30 -7.69
CA ALA A 127 11.20 -8.70 -6.37
C ALA A 127 11.32 -9.75 -5.27
N LYS A 128 12.13 -9.43 -4.25
CA LYS A 128 12.33 -10.32 -3.11
C LYS A 128 11.06 -10.33 -2.26
N GLU A 129 10.45 -11.50 -2.12
CA GLU A 129 9.31 -11.66 -1.22
C GLU A 129 9.79 -11.65 0.25
N ILE A 130 9.17 -10.78 1.06
CA ILE A 130 9.35 -10.72 2.51
C ILE A 130 8.22 -11.49 3.18
N LYS A 131 8.57 -12.40 4.10
CA LYS A 131 7.57 -13.10 4.90
C LYS A 131 7.02 -12.18 5.98
N PHE A 132 5.69 -12.15 6.09
CA PHE A 132 4.98 -11.61 7.24
C PHE A 132 4.38 -12.79 8.02
N ASN A 133 4.35 -12.69 9.35
CA ASN A 133 3.77 -13.73 10.17
C ASN A 133 2.24 -13.65 10.08
N LYS A 134 1.61 -14.74 9.63
CA LYS A 134 0.15 -14.92 9.66
C LYS A 134 -0.32 -15.27 11.07
#